data_AF-A0A7L3EGQ0-F1
#
_entry.id   AF-A0A7L3EGQ0-F1
#
_cell.length_a   1.000
_cell.length_b   1.000
_cell.length_c   1.000
_cell.angle_alpha   90.00
_cell.angle_beta   90.00
_cell.angle_gamma   90.00
#
_symmetry.space_group_name_H-M   'P 1'
#
loop_
_entity.id
_entity.type
_entity.pdbx_description
1 polymer ?
#
loop_
_entity_poly.entity_id
_entity_poly.type
_entity_poly.pdbx_seq_one_letter_code
_entity_poly.pdbx_strand_id
1 'polypeptide(L)'
;QEIFGPILTVFVYPEDRYQEVLELIDTTTPYGLTGAIFAQEKKAIEVSRRLLRNAAGNFYINDKSTGAVVAQQPFGGSRISG
;
A
#
# COMPACT_ATOMS: atom_id res chain seq x y z
N GLN A 1 5.85 4.27 12.90
CA GLN A 1 7.24 4.78 12.94
C GLN A 1 8.01 4.13 11.81
N GLU A 2 8.94 4.85 11.19
CA GLU A 2 9.86 4.30 10.19
C GLU A 2 11.16 3.82 10.87
N ILE A 3 11.59 2.59 10.60
CA ILE A 3 12.69 1.92 11.33
C ILE A 3 14.01 1.88 10.53
N PHE A 4 13.96 1.87 9.19
CA PHE A 4 15.14 1.78 8.30
C PHE A 4 16.10 0.61 8.61
N GLY A 5 15.55 -0.59 8.82
CA GLY A 5 16.31 -1.82 9.01
C GLY A 5 15.56 -3.05 8.47
N PRO A 6 16.17 -4.24 8.49
CA PRO A 6 15.57 -5.48 8.00
C PRO A 6 14.51 -6.03 8.99
N ILE A 7 13.52 -5.22 9.34
CA ILE A 7 12.46 -5.54 10.30
C ILE A 7 11.12 -5.51 9.58
N LEU A 8 10.39 -6.64 9.63
CA LEU A 8 9.06 -6.79 9.05
C LEU A 8 8.05 -7.05 10.17
N THR A 9 6.95 -6.29 10.18
CA THR A 9 5.81 -6.54 11.07
C THR A 9 4.68 -7.20 10.27
N VAL A 10 4.03 -8.20 10.85
CA VAL A 10 2.90 -8.91 10.24
C VAL A 10 1.66 -8.75 11.12
N PHE A 11 0.55 -8.39 10.50
CA PHE A 11 -0.78 -8.32 11.13
C PHE A 11 -1.72 -9.28 10.40
N VAL A 12 -2.26 -10.26 11.12
CA VAL A 12 -3.22 -11.24 10.58
C VAL A 12 -4.63 -10.77 10.89
N TYR A 13 -5.51 -10.84 9.90
CA TYR A 13 -6.90 -10.42 10.02
C TYR A 13 -7.87 -11.50 9.48
N PRO A 14 -9.12 -11.56 9.95
CA PRO A 14 -10.15 -12.43 9.39
C PRO A 14 -10.51 -12.06 7.94
N GLU A 15 -10.66 -13.03 7.06
CA GLU A 15 -10.89 -12.82 5.61
C GLU A 15 -12.10 -11.91 5.33
N ASP A 16 -13.18 -12.09 6.07
CA ASP A 16 -14.42 -11.32 5.95
C ASP A 16 -14.28 -9.84 6.32
N ARG A 17 -13.18 -9.46 6.99
CA ARG A 17 -12.89 -8.08 7.42
C ARG A 17 -11.92 -7.34 6.51
N TYR A 18 -11.60 -7.85 5.31
CA TYR A 18 -10.57 -7.23 4.45
C TYR A 18 -10.84 -5.76 4.14
N GLN A 19 -12.09 -5.33 3.96
CA GLN A 19 -12.40 -3.92 3.67
C GLN A 19 -12.07 -3.00 4.84
N GLU A 20 -12.38 -3.43 6.06
CA GLU A 20 -12.01 -2.71 7.28
C GLU A 20 -10.49 -2.61 7.43
N VAL A 21 -9.76 -3.64 6.99
CA VAL A 21 -8.29 -3.61 6.97
C VAL A 21 -7.75 -2.64 5.93
N LEU A 22 -8.40 -2.46 4.78
CA LEU A 22 -8.01 -1.43 3.81
C LEU A 22 -8.18 -0.03 4.41
N GLU A 23 -9.25 0.22 5.16
CA GLU A 23 -9.44 1.49 5.90
C GLU A 23 -8.40 1.67 7.01
N LEU A 24 -8.07 0.58 7.73
CA LEU A 24 -7.01 0.59 8.72
C LEU A 24 -5.65 0.95 8.09
N ILE A 25 -5.31 0.38 6.94
CA ILE A 25 -4.06 0.71 6.20
C ILE A 25 -4.03 2.20 5.84
N ASP A 26 -5.14 2.76 5.35
CA ASP A 26 -5.22 4.16 4.95
C ASP A 26 -5.04 5.13 6.14
N THR A 27 -5.44 4.72 7.35
CA THR A 27 -5.52 5.61 8.52
C THR A 27 -4.44 5.40 9.58
N THR A 28 -3.81 4.21 9.63
CA THR A 28 -2.86 3.85 10.70
C THR A 28 -1.59 4.70 10.70
N THR A 29 -1.16 5.16 9.53
CA THR A 29 0.13 5.80 9.34
C THR A 29 0.01 7.16 8.65
N PRO A 30 0.80 8.16 9.09
CA PRO A 30 0.82 9.45 8.41
C PRO A 30 1.55 9.41 7.06
N TYR A 31 2.28 8.33 6.75
CA TYR A 31 3.06 8.20 5.52
C TYR A 31 2.19 7.77 4.33
N GLY A 32 2.61 8.14 3.12
CA GLY A 32 1.89 7.87 1.86
C GLY A 32 2.82 7.60 0.67
N LEU A 33 3.91 6.87 0.88
CA LEU A 33 4.98 6.68 -0.12
C LEU A 33 4.69 5.55 -1.12
N THR A 34 4.82 4.29 -0.68
CA THR A 34 4.60 3.10 -1.52
C THR A 34 3.69 2.10 -0.83
N GLY A 35 2.95 1.32 -1.63
CA GLY A 35 2.09 0.25 -1.13
C GLY A 35 1.82 -0.78 -2.22
N ALA A 36 1.52 -2.01 -1.82
CA ALA A 36 1.26 -3.10 -2.75
C ALA A 36 0.07 -3.93 -2.30
N ILE A 37 -0.68 -4.46 -3.28
CA ILE A 37 -1.68 -5.51 -3.05
C ILE A 37 -1.32 -6.76 -3.84
N PHE A 38 -1.65 -7.91 -3.27
CA PHE A 38 -1.53 -9.21 -3.92
C PHE A 38 -2.91 -9.83 -3.97
N ALA A 39 -3.51 -9.84 -5.17
CA ALA A 39 -4.85 -10.35 -5.40
C ALA A 39 -5.01 -10.76 -6.86
N GLN A 40 -5.81 -11.80 -7.10
CA GLN A 40 -6.18 -12.25 -8.44
C GLN A 40 -7.62 -11.85 -8.80
N GLU A 41 -8.49 -11.69 -7.80
CA GLU A 41 -9.86 -11.27 -8.01
C GLU A 41 -9.92 -9.78 -8.39
N LYS A 42 -10.50 -9.50 -9.57
CA LYS A 42 -10.62 -8.12 -10.09
C LYS A 42 -11.35 -7.18 -9.13
N LYS A 43 -12.40 -7.67 -8.46
CA LYS A 43 -13.19 -6.88 -7.51
C LYS A 43 -12.35 -6.44 -6.31
N ALA A 44 -11.57 -7.35 -5.74
CA ALA A 44 -10.66 -7.03 -4.64
C ALA A 44 -9.60 -5.99 -5.06
N ILE A 45 -9.06 -6.12 -6.28
CA ILE A 45 -8.11 -5.15 -6.84
C ILE A 45 -8.75 -3.77 -6.99
N GLU A 46 -9.96 -3.68 -7.55
CA GLU A 46 -10.65 -2.41 -7.78
C GLU A 46 -11.02 -1.71 -6.47
N VAL A 47 -11.57 -2.45 -5.50
CA VAL A 47 -11.89 -1.93 -4.17
C VAL A 47 -10.63 -1.39 -3.49
N SER A 48 -9.54 -2.15 -3.52
CA SER A 48 -8.27 -1.75 -2.91
C SER A 48 -7.67 -0.52 -3.57
N ARG A 49 -7.66 -0.45 -4.91
CA ARG A 49 -7.18 0.73 -5.66
C ARG A 49 -7.96 1.98 -5.30
N ARG A 50 -9.26 1.86 -5.05
CA ARG A 50 -10.13 2.99 -4.68
C ARG A 50 -9.85 3.45 -3.26
N LEU A 51 -9.86 2.54 -2.29
CA LEU A 51 -9.71 2.86 -0.87
C LEU A 51 -8.28 3.31 -0.52
N LEU A 52 -7.27 2.73 -1.16
CA LEU A 52 -5.85 3.04 -0.90
C LEU A 52 -5.26 4.12 -1.81
N ARG A 53 -6.11 4.83 -2.58
CA ARG A 53 -5.67 5.80 -3.60
C ARG A 53 -4.69 6.86 -3.06
N ASN A 54 -4.90 7.29 -1.82
CA ASN A 54 -4.08 8.31 -1.16
C ASN A 54 -3.17 7.73 -0.06
N ALA A 55 -3.16 6.40 0.10
CA ALA A 55 -2.29 5.72 1.05
C ALA A 55 -0.89 5.44 0.46
N ALA A 56 -0.76 5.52 -0.87
CA ALA A 56 0.52 5.33 -1.56
C ALA A 56 0.55 6.14 -2.86
N GLY A 57 1.62 6.91 -3.08
CA GLY A 57 1.88 7.54 -4.38
C GLY A 57 2.34 6.53 -5.44
N ASN A 58 3.17 5.56 -5.05
CA ASN A 58 3.48 4.39 -5.88
C ASN A 58 2.72 3.16 -5.38
N PHE A 59 1.68 2.79 -6.13
CA PHE A 59 0.81 1.66 -5.81
C PHE A 59 1.03 0.49 -6.78
N TYR A 60 1.35 -0.69 -6.24
CA TYR A 60 1.70 -1.89 -6.99
C TYR A 60 0.62 -2.96 -6.87
N ILE A 61 0.43 -3.73 -7.95
CA ILE A 61 -0.50 -4.86 -7.98
C ILE A 61 0.31 -6.08 -8.41
N ASN A 62 0.36 -7.09 -7.54
CA ASN A 62 1.10 -8.34 -7.75
C ASN A 62 2.60 -8.12 -8.02
N ASP A 63 3.18 -7.10 -7.38
CA ASP A 63 4.61 -6.81 -7.37
C ASP A 63 5.01 -6.24 -6.01
N LYS A 64 6.29 -6.34 -5.67
CA LYS A 64 6.85 -5.76 -4.45
C LYS A 64 6.81 -4.22 -4.51
N SER A 65 6.70 -3.56 -3.36
CA SER A 65 6.56 -2.10 -3.26
C SER A 65 7.85 -1.29 -3.49
N THR A 66 8.87 -1.89 -4.10
CA THR A 66 10.21 -1.30 -4.25
C THR A 66 10.74 -1.45 -5.67
N GLY A 67 11.76 -0.67 -6.01
CA GLY A 67 12.46 -0.80 -7.29
C GLY A 67 11.76 -0.07 -8.44
N ALA A 68 11.20 1.11 -8.17
CA ALA A 68 10.76 2.02 -9.21
C ALA A 68 11.92 2.33 -10.17
N VAL A 69 11.65 2.27 -11.47
CA VAL A 69 12.61 2.54 -12.53
C VAL A 69 12.31 3.89 -13.16
N VAL A 70 13.36 4.70 -13.35
CA VAL A 70 13.29 6.00 -14.01
C VAL A 70 12.54 5.87 -15.34
N ALA A 71 11.61 6.79 -15.57
CA ALA A 71 10.74 6.85 -16.76
C ALA A 71 9.76 5.68 -16.95
N GLN A 72 9.61 4.76 -15.98
CA GLN A 72 8.56 3.75 -15.99
C GLN A 72 7.56 3.93 -14.84
N GLN A 73 8.08 4.09 -13.62
CA GLN A 73 7.29 4.41 -12.45
C GLN A 73 7.88 5.67 -11.81
N PRO A 74 7.41 6.88 -12.19
CA PRO A 74 7.77 8.09 -11.47
C PRO A 74 7.59 7.87 -9.97
N PHE A 75 8.61 8.14 -9.17
CA PHE A 75 8.64 7.80 -7.76
C PHE A 75 8.25 9.02 -6.92
N GLY A 76 7.29 8.86 -6.01
CA GLY A 76 6.82 9.92 -5.14
C GLY A 76 5.68 9.48 -4.25
N GLY A 77 5.48 10.24 -3.17
CA GLY A 77 4.42 10.02 -2.19
C GLY A 77 3.57 11.28 -1.98
N SER A 78 2.74 11.23 -0.94
CA SER A 78 2.05 12.40 -0.38
C SER A 78 2.08 12.32 1.15
N ARG A 79 1.27 13.15 1.82
CA ARG A 79 1.20 13.24 3.29
C ARG A 79 2.56 13.66 3.84
N ILE A 80 3.05 13.00 4.90
CA ILE A 80 4.38 13.34 5.44
C ILE A 80 5.53 12.69 4.66
N SER A 81 5.23 11.96 3.58
CA SER A 81 6.27 11.40 2.69
C SER A 81 6.85 12.43 1.71
N GLY A 82 6.30 13.64 1.67
CA GLY A 82 6.71 14.71 0.75
C GLY A 82 5.64 15.05 -0.27
#